data_AF-M2Q7N3-F1
#
_entry.id   AF-M2Q7N3-F1
#
_cell.length_a   1.000
_cell.length_b   1.000
_cell.length_c   1.000
_cell.angle_alpha   90.00
_cell.angle_beta   90.00
_cell.angle_gamma   90.00
#
_symmetry.space_group_name_H-M   'P 1'
#
loop_
_entity.id
_entity.type
_entity.pdbx_description
1 polymer ?
#
loop_
_entity_poly.entity_id
_entity_poly.type
_entity_poly.pdbx_seq_one_letter_code
_entity_poly.pdbx_strand_id
1 'polypeptide(L)'
;MNAFYCAGEDVVAWDRGELLPMLNDSIGSAAVMAVLAHEIGHAVQFRLGVPAATPSIVKEQQADCYTGAYFRWVAEGKSPMFQVSTGRGLNEVLTALFQIRDSAGVAFSDDGAHGNAFDRVSAFQFGFTDGPARCAMIDEREIEGRSTQGGFGSAAANERAAAANVRLDDRQALADLTTSLRQAFRLAATPPTLTTGAACGVTTEDVLASYCSESNQIDLDLDGLVSIGTPPRRGRQGGIGDFAAFAEVASRYTLAVQQEGGFRLDGPVAAQRTACLTGYWASTIVDGKRGSLTLSPGDLDEAIAEMLTRKSLIAADVRGRTLPAGFARVAAFRDGFSSGDQGTCGKKYR
;
A
#
# COMPACT_ATOMS: atom_id res chain seq x y z
N MET A 1 13.09 21.74 8.08
CA MET A 1 12.01 21.21 8.91
C MET A 1 12.30 19.76 9.19
N ASN A 2 12.58 19.37 10.44
CA ASN A 2 12.81 17.96 10.75
C ASN A 2 12.38 17.60 12.18
N ALA A 3 12.22 16.31 12.43
CA ALA A 3 12.30 15.70 13.75
C ALA A 3 13.46 14.69 13.73
N PHE A 4 14.11 14.48 14.88
CA PHE A 4 15.20 13.50 14.98
C PHE A 4 15.45 13.08 16.43
N TYR A 5 15.94 11.86 16.60
CA TYR A 5 16.55 11.39 17.83
C TYR A 5 18.08 11.57 17.83
N CYS A 6 18.63 12.16 18.89
CA CYS A 6 20.07 12.33 19.10
C CYS A 6 20.59 11.33 20.14
N ALA A 7 21.33 10.32 19.68
CA ALA A 7 21.86 9.25 20.54
C ALA A 7 22.89 9.74 21.58
N GLY A 8 23.69 10.77 21.27
CA GLY A 8 24.72 11.29 22.18
C GLY A 8 24.16 12.01 23.41
N GLU A 9 22.94 12.52 23.31
CA GLU A 9 22.26 13.29 24.36
C GLU A 9 20.99 12.59 24.89
N ASP A 10 20.56 11.48 24.28
CA ASP A 10 19.29 10.77 24.54
C ASP A 10 18.08 11.72 24.52
N VAL A 11 18.00 12.55 23.46
CA VAL A 11 16.92 13.53 23.26
C VAL A 11 16.22 13.36 21.93
N VAL A 12 14.90 13.60 21.92
CA VAL A 12 14.12 13.81 20.70
C VAL A 12 13.95 15.31 20.49
N ALA A 13 14.35 15.80 19.33
CA ALA A 13 14.19 17.18 18.91
C ALA A 13 13.22 17.28 17.73
N TRP A 14 12.45 18.37 17.68
CA TRP A 14 11.47 18.58 16.61
C TRP A 14 11.28 20.07 16.31
N ASP A 15 10.90 20.35 15.07
CA ASP A 15 10.49 21.67 14.64
C ASP A 15 9.04 21.97 15.04
N ARG A 16 8.90 22.84 16.05
CA ARG A 16 7.61 23.31 16.57
C ARG A 16 6.99 24.46 15.78
N GLY A 17 7.74 25.10 14.89
CA GLY A 17 7.33 26.31 14.18
C GLY A 17 6.72 26.02 12.82
N GLU A 18 7.24 25.01 12.11
CA GLU A 18 6.82 24.71 10.75
C GLU A 18 6.38 23.25 10.59
N LEU A 19 7.23 22.26 10.92
CA LEU A 19 6.94 20.84 10.65
C LEU A 19 5.65 20.33 11.31
N LEU A 20 5.58 20.37 12.65
CA LEU A 20 4.43 19.81 13.36
C LEU A 20 3.13 20.56 13.08
N PRO A 21 3.11 21.91 13.03
CA PRO A 21 1.93 22.65 12.56
C PRO A 21 1.48 22.23 11.17
N MET A 22 2.40 22.14 10.20
CA MET A 22 2.08 21.75 8.83
C MET A 22 1.48 20.33 8.74
N LEU A 23 2.02 19.36 9.47
CA LEU A 23 1.46 18.00 9.54
C LEU A 23 0.07 17.96 10.19
N ASN A 24 -0.10 18.71 11.27
CA ASN A 24 -1.38 18.79 11.96
C ASN A 24 -2.47 19.41 11.08
N ASP A 25 -2.13 20.48 10.36
CA ASP A 25 -3.08 21.22 9.54
C ASP A 25 -3.42 20.48 8.24
N SER A 26 -2.46 19.74 7.67
CA SER A 26 -2.65 19.01 6.41
C SER A 26 -3.21 17.60 6.57
N ILE A 27 -2.88 16.91 7.66
CA ILE A 27 -3.25 15.50 7.86
C ILE A 27 -4.03 15.32 9.17
N GLY A 28 -3.53 15.85 10.27
CA GLY A 28 -4.16 15.74 11.59
C GLY A 28 -3.18 15.39 12.71
N SER A 29 -3.65 15.41 13.95
CA SER A 29 -2.80 15.22 15.13
C SER A 29 -2.18 13.82 15.21
N ALA A 30 -2.78 12.79 14.60
CA ALA A 30 -2.17 11.48 14.55
C ALA A 30 -0.90 11.45 13.68
N ALA A 31 -0.77 12.33 12.67
CA ALA A 31 0.47 12.47 11.90
C ALA A 31 1.61 13.03 12.75
N VAL A 32 1.32 14.04 13.58
CA VAL A 32 2.29 14.58 14.55
C VAL A 32 2.77 13.48 15.51
N MET A 33 1.83 12.71 16.05
CA MET A 33 2.16 11.61 16.96
C MET A 33 2.93 10.48 16.28
N ALA A 34 2.71 10.23 14.98
CA ALA A 34 3.48 9.26 14.21
C ALA A 34 4.95 9.67 14.10
N VAL A 35 5.23 10.92 13.74
CA VAL A 35 6.61 11.43 13.67
C VAL A 35 7.30 11.36 15.03
N LEU A 36 6.65 11.81 16.10
CA LEU A 36 7.26 11.76 17.44
C LEU A 36 7.48 10.33 17.92
N ALA A 37 6.54 9.41 17.67
CA ALA A 37 6.68 8.01 18.02
C ALA A 37 7.78 7.30 17.23
N HIS A 38 8.01 7.71 15.98
CA HIS A 38 9.12 7.23 15.15
C HIS A 38 10.47 7.59 15.77
N GLU A 39 10.66 8.84 16.18
CA GLU A 39 11.90 9.24 16.87
C GLU A 39 12.10 8.52 18.20
N ILE A 40 11.02 8.24 18.93
CA ILE A 40 11.08 7.38 20.13
C ILE A 40 11.45 5.94 19.76
N GLY A 41 11.07 5.45 18.59
CA GLY A 41 11.54 4.18 18.03
C GLY A 41 13.07 4.11 17.94
N HIS A 42 13.72 5.19 17.50
CA HIS A 42 15.18 5.28 17.51
C HIS A 42 15.77 5.29 18.92
N ALA A 43 15.12 5.96 19.87
CA ALA A 43 15.52 5.91 21.28
C ALA A 43 15.45 4.48 21.84
N VAL A 44 14.41 3.71 21.48
CA VAL A 44 14.28 2.29 21.86
C VAL A 44 15.45 1.48 21.28
N GLN A 45 15.78 1.65 20.01
CA GLN A 45 16.90 0.95 19.37
C GLN A 45 18.24 1.24 20.04
N PHE A 46 18.51 2.51 20.35
CA PHE A 46 19.71 2.92 21.04
C PHE A 46 19.83 2.23 22.41
N ARG A 47 18.74 2.22 23.18
CA ARG A 47 18.69 1.57 24.51
C ARG A 47 18.78 0.05 24.45
N LEU A 48 18.33 -0.57 23.35
CA LEU A 48 18.51 -1.99 23.08
C LEU A 48 19.93 -2.34 22.59
N GLY A 49 20.78 -1.35 22.34
CA GLY A 49 22.16 -1.57 21.88
C GLY A 49 22.23 -2.04 20.43
N VAL A 50 21.28 -1.64 19.59
CA VAL A 50 21.34 -1.92 18.14
C VAL A 50 22.66 -1.35 17.59
N PRO A 51 23.50 -2.15 16.91
CA PRO A 51 24.81 -1.70 16.44
C PRO A 51 24.73 -0.45 15.57
N ALA A 52 25.69 0.47 15.73
CA ALA A 52 25.81 1.64 14.87
C ALA A 52 25.94 1.25 13.38
N ALA A 53 26.58 0.12 13.11
CA ALA A 53 26.75 -0.44 11.76
C ALA A 53 25.49 -1.09 11.17
N THR A 54 24.40 -1.26 11.92
CA THR A 54 23.12 -1.71 11.35
C THR A 54 22.67 -0.71 10.28
N PRO A 55 22.29 -1.17 9.06
CA PRO A 55 21.91 -0.27 7.99
C PRO A 55 20.76 0.66 8.35
N SER A 56 20.81 1.89 7.82
CA SER A 56 19.83 2.93 8.07
C SER A 56 18.41 2.42 7.81
N ILE A 57 18.18 1.78 6.66
CA ILE A 57 16.86 1.26 6.30
C ILE A 57 16.29 0.24 7.30
N VAL A 58 17.14 -0.59 7.93
CA VAL A 58 16.67 -1.49 8.99
C VAL A 58 16.26 -0.68 10.21
N LYS A 59 17.05 0.34 10.59
CA LYS A 59 16.73 1.20 11.73
C LYS A 59 15.43 1.97 11.50
N GLU A 60 15.24 2.54 10.32
CA GLU A 60 14.03 3.27 9.94
C GLU A 60 12.78 2.38 10.01
N GLN A 61 12.86 1.17 9.45
CA GLN A 61 11.74 0.21 9.45
C GLN A 61 11.41 -0.30 10.86
N GLN A 62 12.42 -0.54 11.68
CA GLN A 62 12.21 -0.86 13.08
C GLN A 62 11.57 0.31 13.85
N ALA A 63 11.94 1.56 13.57
CA ALA A 63 11.33 2.75 14.19
C ALA A 63 9.86 2.92 13.78
N ASP A 64 9.52 2.71 12.50
CA ASP A 64 8.13 2.65 12.03
C ASP A 64 7.35 1.52 12.69
N CYS A 65 7.97 0.36 12.90
CA CYS A 65 7.36 -0.74 13.65
C CYS A 65 7.10 -0.36 15.11
N TYR A 66 8.06 0.23 15.82
CA TYR A 66 7.83 0.70 17.20
C TYR A 66 6.73 1.76 17.27
N THR A 67 6.62 2.61 16.25
CA THR A 67 5.49 3.54 16.08
C THR A 67 4.17 2.78 16.00
N GLY A 68 4.10 1.71 15.20
CA GLY A 68 2.95 0.79 15.16
C GLY A 68 2.55 0.24 16.53
N ALA A 69 3.54 -0.24 17.29
CA ALA A 69 3.31 -0.78 18.63
C ALA A 69 2.77 0.29 19.59
N TYR A 70 3.28 1.53 19.51
CA TYR A 70 2.75 2.66 20.26
C TYR A 70 1.29 2.95 19.88
N PHE A 71 0.97 3.03 18.60
CA PHE A 71 -0.40 3.30 18.15
C PHE A 71 -1.40 2.21 18.54
N ARG A 72 -0.97 0.94 18.62
CA ARG A 72 -1.80 -0.11 19.20
C ARG A 72 -2.08 0.15 20.68
N TRP A 73 -1.06 0.49 21.46
CA TRP A 73 -1.23 0.82 22.88
C TRP A 73 -2.21 1.98 23.09
N VAL A 74 -2.16 3.01 22.24
CA VAL A 74 -3.14 4.12 22.22
C VAL A 74 -4.54 3.63 21.84
N ALA A 75 -4.67 2.85 20.76
CA ALA A 75 -5.95 2.32 20.27
C ALA A 75 -6.63 1.38 21.29
N GLU A 76 -5.84 0.71 22.14
CA GLU A 76 -6.32 -0.09 23.28
C GLU A 76 -6.75 0.78 24.49
N GLY A 77 -6.76 2.11 24.36
CA GLY A 77 -7.25 3.04 25.38
C GLY A 77 -6.30 3.26 26.55
N LYS A 78 -5.04 2.84 26.44
CA LYS A 78 -4.06 2.93 27.53
C LYS A 78 -3.43 4.30 27.67
N SER A 79 -3.54 5.15 26.65
CA SER A 79 -3.01 6.51 26.65
C SER A 79 -3.90 7.48 27.41
N PRO A 80 -3.38 8.18 28.44
CA PRO A 80 -4.15 9.21 29.15
C PRO A 80 -4.19 10.55 28.39
N MET A 81 -3.32 10.75 27.40
CA MET A 81 -3.08 12.06 26.77
C MET A 81 -3.52 12.13 25.30
N PHE A 82 -3.74 10.99 24.66
CA PHE A 82 -4.01 10.92 23.22
C PHE A 82 -4.96 9.76 22.93
N GLN A 83 -5.90 9.97 22.01
CA GLN A 83 -6.80 8.93 21.52
C GLN A 83 -6.69 8.86 20.00
N VAL A 84 -6.75 7.65 19.47
CA VAL A 84 -6.73 7.41 18.02
C VAL A 84 -7.90 6.54 17.64
N SER A 85 -8.60 6.91 16.56
CA SER A 85 -9.59 6.02 15.95
C SER A 85 -8.91 5.06 14.99
N THR A 86 -9.34 3.80 14.99
CA THR A 86 -8.80 2.77 14.08
C THR A 86 -9.22 2.95 12.61
N GLY A 87 -10.19 3.83 12.36
CA GLY A 87 -10.58 4.29 11.02
C GLY A 87 -9.78 5.52 10.60
N ARG A 88 -10.26 6.72 10.98
CA ARG A 88 -9.68 8.01 10.56
C ARG A 88 -8.24 8.19 11.07
N GLY A 89 -8.00 7.97 12.36
CA GLY A 89 -6.71 8.26 12.98
C GLY A 89 -5.58 7.38 12.45
N LEU A 90 -5.80 6.08 12.26
CA LEU A 90 -4.79 5.24 11.61
C LEU A 90 -4.61 5.57 10.13
N ASN A 91 -5.65 6.06 9.43
CA ASN A 91 -5.50 6.54 8.07
C ASN A 91 -4.61 7.80 8.01
N GLU A 92 -4.74 8.72 8.97
CA GLU A 92 -3.85 9.88 9.11
C GLU A 92 -2.38 9.45 9.29
N VAL A 93 -2.12 8.41 10.09
CA VAL A 93 -0.77 7.85 10.25
C VAL A 93 -0.23 7.29 8.94
N LEU A 94 -1.02 6.48 8.22
CA LEU A 94 -0.59 5.94 6.93
C LEU A 94 -0.34 7.04 5.90
N THR A 95 -1.16 8.10 5.88
CA THR A 95 -0.94 9.27 5.04
C THR A 95 0.36 9.99 5.40
N ALA A 96 0.69 10.12 6.69
CA ALA A 96 1.95 10.71 7.13
C ALA A 96 3.16 9.89 6.67
N LEU A 97 3.13 8.56 6.89
CA LEU A 97 4.19 7.65 6.43
C LEU A 97 4.35 7.69 4.90
N PHE A 98 3.23 7.78 4.17
CA PHE A 98 3.27 7.96 2.73
C PHE A 98 3.90 9.30 2.33
N GLN A 99 3.61 10.41 3.01
CA GLN A 99 4.15 11.72 2.63
C GLN A 99 5.64 11.88 2.91
N ILE A 100 6.14 11.28 4.00
CA ILE A 100 7.55 11.42 4.43
C ILE A 100 8.44 10.26 3.96
N ARG A 101 7.97 9.47 2.98
CA ARG A 101 8.73 8.37 2.36
C ARG A 101 9.85 8.88 1.45
N ASP A 102 10.77 7.98 1.11
CA ASP A 102 11.73 8.25 0.04
C ASP A 102 11.03 8.22 -1.33
N SER A 103 11.50 9.05 -2.26
CA SER A 103 10.98 9.04 -3.64
C SER A 103 11.29 7.69 -4.32
N ALA A 104 10.42 7.27 -5.24
CA ALA A 104 10.68 6.08 -6.04
C ALA A 104 12.03 6.20 -6.76
N GLY A 105 12.86 5.16 -6.69
CA GLY A 105 14.20 5.14 -7.28
C GLY A 105 15.36 5.42 -6.31
N VAL A 106 15.10 5.88 -5.07
CA VAL A 106 16.13 5.93 -4.02
C VAL A 106 16.55 4.51 -3.65
N ALA A 107 17.86 4.26 -3.58
CA ALA A 107 18.37 2.92 -3.35
C ALA A 107 18.29 2.54 -1.87
N PHE A 108 18.03 1.26 -1.63
CA PHE A 108 17.90 0.68 -0.29
C PHE A 108 19.15 0.83 0.59
N SER A 109 20.32 0.91 -0.06
CA SER A 109 21.62 1.02 0.57
C SER A 109 22.04 2.47 0.86
N ASP A 110 21.24 3.47 0.46
CA ASP A 110 21.63 4.86 0.60
C ASP A 110 21.61 5.29 2.08
N ASP A 111 22.62 6.08 2.48
CA ASP A 111 22.67 6.65 3.82
C ASP A 111 21.46 7.56 4.04
N GLY A 112 20.65 7.23 5.06
CA GLY A 112 19.41 7.96 5.37
C GLY A 112 18.17 7.50 4.60
N ALA A 113 18.20 6.34 3.93
CA ALA A 113 17.01 5.76 3.32
C ALA A 113 15.97 5.33 4.39
N HIS A 114 14.76 5.90 4.31
CA HIS A 114 13.58 5.55 5.10
C HIS A 114 12.81 4.38 4.49
N GLY A 115 12.91 4.20 3.17
CA GLY A 115 12.15 3.23 2.40
C GLY A 115 10.91 3.82 1.71
N ASN A 116 10.32 3.03 0.82
CA ASN A 116 9.10 3.39 0.09
C ASN A 116 7.85 3.30 1.01
N ALA A 117 6.70 3.80 0.56
CA ALA A 117 5.49 3.82 1.37
C ALA A 117 5.03 2.42 1.78
N PHE A 118 5.03 1.48 0.83
CA PHE A 118 4.58 0.11 1.10
C PHE A 118 5.41 -0.52 2.22
N ASP A 119 6.72 -0.27 2.20
CA ASP A 119 7.67 -0.79 3.15
C ASP A 119 7.47 -0.25 4.55
N ARG A 120 7.31 1.07 4.66
CA ARG A 120 7.12 1.79 5.92
C ARG A 120 5.77 1.49 6.56
N VAL A 121 4.71 1.47 5.75
CA VAL A 121 3.37 1.09 6.21
C VAL A 121 3.33 -0.37 6.65
N SER A 122 4.03 -1.27 5.95
CA SER A 122 4.13 -2.68 6.37
C SER A 122 4.81 -2.82 7.73
N ALA A 123 5.91 -2.08 7.96
CA ALA A 123 6.63 -2.09 9.23
C ALA A 123 5.76 -1.55 10.38
N PHE A 124 5.09 -0.41 10.17
CA PHE A 124 4.10 0.12 11.11
C PHE A 124 3.01 -0.91 11.44
N GLN A 125 2.48 -1.58 10.43
CA GLN A 125 1.47 -2.60 10.64
C GLN A 125 2.00 -3.80 11.43
N PHE A 126 3.25 -4.23 11.27
CA PHE A 126 3.84 -5.30 12.08
C PHE A 126 3.84 -4.94 13.57
N GLY A 127 4.27 -3.73 13.93
CA GLY A 127 4.24 -3.31 15.32
C GLY A 127 2.82 -3.18 15.86
N PHE A 128 1.90 -2.68 15.02
CA PHE A 128 0.50 -2.59 15.39
C PHE A 128 -0.13 -3.97 15.60
N THR A 129 0.13 -4.97 14.74
CA THR A 129 -0.54 -6.29 14.86
C THR A 129 0.20 -7.25 15.80
N ASP A 130 1.52 -7.23 15.78
CA ASP A 130 2.35 -8.29 16.37
C ASP A 130 3.12 -7.79 17.62
N GLY A 131 3.10 -6.47 17.86
CA GLY A 131 3.68 -5.85 19.05
C GLY A 131 5.18 -5.55 18.93
N PRO A 132 5.78 -4.94 19.97
CA PRO A 132 7.12 -4.36 19.89
C PRO A 132 8.24 -5.41 19.74
N ALA A 133 8.05 -6.65 20.22
CA ALA A 133 9.03 -7.71 20.06
C ALA A 133 9.26 -8.08 18.58
N ARG A 134 8.22 -7.93 17.73
CA ARG A 134 8.32 -8.14 16.29
C ARG A 134 9.28 -7.16 15.63
N CYS A 135 9.37 -5.94 16.15
CA CYS A 135 10.16 -4.88 15.56
C CYS A 135 11.65 -5.21 15.60
N ALA A 136 12.16 -5.72 16.71
CA ALA A 136 13.57 -6.13 16.83
C ALA A 136 13.99 -7.27 15.88
N MET A 137 13.02 -7.99 15.28
CA MET A 137 13.29 -9.07 14.33
C MET A 137 13.37 -8.62 12.86
N ILE A 138 13.06 -7.35 12.56
CA ILE A 138 13.19 -6.82 11.20
C ILE A 138 14.68 -6.75 10.86
N ASP A 139 15.07 -7.42 9.78
CA ASP A 139 16.42 -7.45 9.21
C ASP A 139 16.43 -7.12 7.71
N GLU A 140 17.62 -6.96 7.13
CA GLU A 140 17.78 -6.63 5.70
C GLU A 140 17.09 -7.63 4.78
N ARG A 141 17.22 -8.93 5.09
CA ARG A 141 16.68 -10.02 4.28
C ARG A 141 15.16 -9.98 4.21
N GLU A 142 14.50 -9.69 5.33
CA GLU A 142 13.05 -9.50 5.36
C GLU A 142 12.64 -8.34 4.46
N ILE A 143 13.36 -7.21 4.52
CA ILE A 143 13.00 -6.03 3.75
C ILE A 143 13.25 -6.27 2.26
N GLU A 144 14.38 -6.87 1.87
CA GLU A 144 14.64 -7.30 0.49
C GLU A 144 13.54 -8.23 -0.04
N GLY A 145 13.04 -9.16 0.78
CA GLY A 145 12.02 -10.12 0.38
C GLY A 145 10.64 -9.52 0.11
N ARG A 146 10.36 -8.31 0.60
CA ARG A 146 9.07 -7.61 0.41
C ARG A 146 9.18 -6.30 -0.38
N SER A 147 10.39 -5.80 -0.59
CA SER A 147 10.66 -4.59 -1.35
C SER A 147 10.70 -4.88 -2.86
N THR A 148 10.05 -4.02 -3.64
CA THR A 148 10.16 -4.05 -5.11
C THR A 148 11.34 -3.21 -5.64
N GLN A 149 12.09 -2.54 -4.74
CA GLN A 149 13.24 -1.70 -5.09
C GLN A 149 14.56 -2.49 -5.15
N GLY A 150 14.64 -3.65 -4.49
CA GLY A 150 15.87 -4.46 -4.39
C GLY A 150 16.20 -5.31 -5.62
N GLY A 151 15.29 -5.40 -6.60
CA GLY A 151 15.48 -6.19 -7.83
C GLY A 151 16.07 -5.41 -9.01
N PHE A 152 16.13 -4.09 -8.91
CA PHE A 152 16.61 -3.21 -9.97
C PHE A 152 17.95 -2.62 -9.52
N GLY A 153 18.94 -2.59 -10.42
CA GLY A 153 20.35 -2.36 -10.11
C GLY A 153 20.70 -1.04 -9.41
N SER A 154 21.51 -0.18 -10.04
CA SER A 154 21.89 1.09 -9.41
C SER A 154 20.68 2.03 -9.23
N ALA A 155 20.76 3.00 -8.31
CA ALA A 155 19.71 4.02 -8.12
C ALA A 155 19.22 4.65 -9.45
N ALA A 156 20.12 4.88 -10.40
CA ALA A 156 19.79 5.41 -11.73
C ALA A 156 18.99 4.44 -12.62
N ALA A 157 19.13 3.11 -12.42
CA ALA A 157 18.28 2.12 -13.07
C ALA A 157 16.88 2.12 -12.44
N ASN A 158 16.81 2.25 -11.11
CA ASN A 158 15.55 2.26 -10.37
C ASN A 158 14.72 3.50 -10.69
N GLU A 159 15.37 4.67 -10.79
CA GLU A 159 14.73 5.92 -11.20
C GLU A 159 14.17 5.83 -12.63
N ARG A 160 14.90 5.22 -13.58
CA ARG A 160 14.41 5.03 -14.95
C ARG A 160 13.22 4.07 -15.00
N ALA A 161 13.25 3.00 -14.22
CA ALA A 161 12.15 2.05 -14.12
C ALA A 161 10.91 2.72 -13.48
N ALA A 162 11.09 3.46 -12.38
CA ALA A 162 10.03 4.25 -11.74
C ALA A 162 9.40 5.30 -12.69
N ALA A 163 10.19 5.86 -13.61
CA ALA A 163 9.71 6.84 -14.58
C ALA A 163 8.95 6.19 -15.75
N ALA A 164 9.09 4.89 -15.98
CA ALA A 164 8.49 4.17 -17.10
C ALA A 164 7.04 3.78 -16.82
N ASN A 165 6.13 4.76 -16.88
CA ASN A 165 4.70 4.52 -16.72
C ASN A 165 4.07 3.93 -17.99
N VAL A 166 3.23 2.93 -17.80
CA VAL A 166 2.47 2.24 -18.86
C VAL A 166 1.02 2.73 -18.85
N ARG A 167 0.54 3.23 -19.99
CA ARG A 167 -0.85 3.68 -20.08
C ARG A 167 -1.80 2.48 -20.21
N LEU A 168 -2.88 2.47 -19.43
CA LEU A 168 -3.88 1.40 -19.47
C LEU A 168 -4.64 1.35 -20.82
N ASP A 169 -4.73 2.43 -21.59
CA ASP A 169 -5.39 2.44 -22.90
C ASP A 169 -4.53 1.82 -24.02
N ASP A 170 -3.28 1.45 -23.72
CA ASP A 170 -2.45 0.69 -24.64
C ASP A 170 -2.95 -0.76 -24.79
N ARG A 171 -3.10 -1.21 -26.04
CA ARG A 171 -3.63 -2.54 -26.35
C ARG A 171 -2.76 -3.67 -25.78
N GLN A 172 -1.44 -3.50 -25.82
CA GLN A 172 -0.51 -4.49 -25.31
C GLN A 172 -0.56 -4.52 -23.78
N ALA A 173 -0.63 -3.36 -23.13
CA ALA A 173 -0.81 -3.26 -21.67
C ALA A 173 -2.08 -3.97 -21.18
N LEU A 174 -3.23 -3.79 -21.84
CA LEU A 174 -4.47 -4.52 -21.50
C LEU A 174 -4.35 -6.03 -21.71
N ALA A 175 -3.66 -6.45 -22.78
CA ALA A 175 -3.42 -7.86 -23.05
C ALA A 175 -2.51 -8.49 -21.99
N ASP A 176 -1.48 -7.77 -21.55
CA ASP A 176 -0.52 -8.21 -20.53
C ASP A 176 -1.17 -8.25 -19.14
N LEU A 177 -1.97 -7.24 -18.79
CA LEU A 177 -2.81 -7.25 -17.59
C LEU A 177 -3.73 -8.46 -17.59
N THR A 178 -4.49 -8.68 -18.67
CA THR A 178 -5.42 -9.82 -18.78
C THR A 178 -4.69 -11.16 -18.66
N THR A 179 -3.52 -11.26 -19.28
CA THR A 179 -2.69 -12.46 -19.24
C THR A 179 -2.19 -12.73 -17.83
N SER A 180 -1.66 -11.71 -17.14
CA SER A 180 -1.18 -11.85 -15.76
C SER A 180 -2.30 -12.27 -14.79
N LEU A 181 -3.50 -11.69 -14.92
CA LEU A 181 -4.66 -12.03 -14.09
C LEU A 181 -5.08 -13.50 -14.30
N ARG A 182 -5.14 -13.96 -15.55
CA ARG A 182 -5.45 -15.37 -15.87
C ARG A 182 -4.37 -16.35 -15.39
N GLN A 183 -3.11 -15.92 -15.35
CA GLN A 183 -2.02 -16.73 -14.83
C GLN A 183 -2.05 -16.82 -13.31
N ALA A 184 -2.37 -15.71 -12.62
CA ALA A 184 -2.49 -15.65 -11.17
C ALA A 184 -3.71 -16.42 -10.65
N PHE A 185 -4.84 -16.32 -11.37
CA PHE A 185 -6.12 -16.91 -11.01
C PHE A 185 -6.58 -17.90 -12.08
N ARG A 186 -6.41 -19.19 -11.80
CA ARG A 186 -6.94 -20.26 -12.66
C ARG A 186 -8.40 -20.50 -12.32
N LEU A 187 -9.28 -19.79 -13.01
CA LEU A 187 -10.72 -20.00 -12.93
C LEU A 187 -11.13 -21.30 -13.64
N ALA A 188 -12.06 -22.04 -13.05
CA ALA A 188 -12.68 -23.21 -13.67
C ALA A 188 -13.73 -22.81 -14.73
N ALA A 189 -14.42 -21.71 -14.49
CA ALA A 189 -15.33 -21.07 -15.43
C ALA A 189 -14.57 -20.19 -16.45
N THR A 190 -15.31 -19.70 -17.45
CA THR A 190 -14.78 -18.73 -18.41
C THR A 190 -14.33 -17.46 -17.67
N PRO A 191 -13.09 -16.99 -17.86
CA PRO A 191 -12.63 -15.73 -17.28
C PRO A 191 -13.50 -14.53 -17.69
N PRO A 192 -13.63 -13.50 -16.84
CA PRO A 192 -14.38 -12.30 -17.22
C PRO A 192 -13.75 -11.60 -18.42
N THR A 193 -14.60 -10.97 -19.23
CA THR A 193 -14.18 -10.21 -20.43
C THR A 193 -14.14 -8.72 -20.11
N LEU A 194 -13.06 -8.05 -20.52
CA LEU A 194 -12.96 -6.58 -20.41
C LEU A 194 -13.79 -5.91 -21.50
N THR A 195 -14.59 -4.91 -21.13
CA THR A 195 -15.44 -4.12 -22.03
C THR A 195 -15.30 -2.63 -21.74
N THR A 196 -15.77 -1.79 -22.67
CA THR A 196 -15.84 -0.34 -22.52
C THR A 196 -17.23 0.16 -22.90
N GLY A 197 -17.83 1.02 -22.09
CA GLY A 197 -19.12 1.65 -22.39
C GLY A 197 -20.35 0.78 -22.12
N ALA A 198 -20.19 -0.37 -21.46
CA ALA A 198 -21.28 -1.22 -21.01
C ALA A 198 -21.48 -1.01 -19.51
N ALA A 199 -22.11 0.12 -19.13
CA ALA A 199 -22.33 0.44 -17.73
C ALA A 199 -23.13 -0.67 -17.03
N CYS A 200 -22.47 -1.38 -16.12
CA CYS A 200 -23.11 -2.32 -15.22
C CYS A 200 -23.66 -1.54 -14.03
N GLY A 201 -24.76 -1.99 -13.43
CA GLY A 201 -25.59 -1.25 -12.46
C GLY A 201 -24.94 -0.89 -11.11
N VAL A 202 -23.66 -0.56 -11.07
CA VAL A 202 -23.00 0.07 -9.94
C VAL A 202 -23.66 1.42 -9.71
N THR A 203 -24.23 1.58 -8.53
CA THR A 203 -25.10 2.72 -8.18
C THR A 203 -24.34 3.98 -7.78
N THR A 204 -23.01 3.94 -7.79
CA THR A 204 -22.17 5.09 -7.44
C THR A 204 -21.68 5.75 -8.71
N GLU A 205 -22.00 7.03 -8.88
CA GLU A 205 -21.44 7.88 -9.93
C GLU A 205 -19.89 7.89 -9.81
N ASP A 206 -19.19 7.90 -10.95
CA ASP A 206 -17.72 7.99 -11.09
C ASP A 206 -16.87 6.73 -10.76
N VAL A 207 -17.39 5.51 -10.99
CA VAL A 207 -16.59 4.29 -10.82
C VAL A 207 -15.77 3.99 -12.07
N LEU A 208 -14.45 3.91 -11.92
CA LEU A 208 -13.50 3.72 -13.01
C LEU A 208 -13.50 2.31 -13.62
N ALA A 209 -13.83 1.29 -12.83
CA ALA A 209 -13.98 -0.09 -13.31
C ALA A 209 -15.08 -0.81 -12.53
N SER A 210 -15.90 -1.61 -13.21
CA SER A 210 -17.07 -2.28 -12.62
C SER A 210 -17.14 -3.76 -13.01
N TYR A 211 -17.41 -4.67 -12.05
CA TYR A 211 -17.63 -6.09 -12.35
C TYR A 211 -19.12 -6.43 -12.46
N CYS A 212 -19.50 -7.01 -13.58
CA CYS A 212 -20.87 -7.34 -13.97
C CYS A 212 -21.12 -8.83 -13.75
N SER A 213 -21.54 -9.20 -12.54
CA SER A 213 -21.67 -10.61 -12.14
C SER A 213 -22.64 -11.47 -12.98
N GLU A 214 -23.63 -10.84 -13.64
CA GLU A 214 -24.61 -11.54 -14.48
C GLU A 214 -24.06 -11.87 -15.88
N SER A 215 -23.32 -10.94 -16.48
CA SER A 215 -22.73 -11.10 -17.82
C SER A 215 -21.27 -11.58 -17.79
N ASN A 216 -20.67 -11.67 -16.60
CA ASN A 216 -19.26 -11.95 -16.36
C ASN A 216 -18.33 -11.02 -17.17
N GLN A 217 -18.60 -9.72 -17.09
CA GLN A 217 -17.84 -8.66 -17.76
C GLN A 217 -17.21 -7.72 -16.75
N ILE A 218 -16.13 -7.05 -17.14
CA ILE A 218 -15.54 -5.93 -16.40
C ILE A 218 -15.60 -4.72 -17.32
N ASP A 219 -16.46 -3.77 -16.99
CA ASP A 219 -16.60 -2.52 -17.74
C ASP A 219 -15.58 -1.49 -17.24
N LEU A 220 -14.93 -0.81 -18.19
CA LEU A 220 -13.83 0.11 -17.94
C LEU A 220 -14.18 1.52 -18.45
N ASP A 221 -14.05 2.51 -17.56
CA ASP A 221 -13.89 3.91 -17.93
C ASP A 221 -12.41 4.16 -18.24
N LEU A 222 -12.03 3.97 -19.52
CA LEU A 222 -10.64 4.12 -19.94
C LEU A 222 -10.11 5.54 -19.73
N ASP A 223 -10.94 6.57 -19.90
CA ASP A 223 -10.49 7.96 -19.74
C ASP A 223 -10.16 8.25 -18.27
N GLY A 224 -11.03 7.84 -17.36
CA GLY A 224 -10.79 7.96 -15.92
C GLY A 224 -9.63 7.09 -15.45
N LEU A 225 -9.50 5.86 -15.95
CA LEU A 225 -8.37 4.97 -15.64
C LEU A 225 -7.03 5.50 -16.18
N VAL A 226 -6.99 6.11 -17.37
CA VAL A 226 -5.80 6.81 -17.86
C VAL A 226 -5.48 8.02 -16.98
N SER A 227 -6.50 8.73 -16.49
CA SER A 227 -6.31 9.89 -15.62
C SER A 227 -5.72 9.50 -14.27
N ILE A 228 -6.24 8.46 -13.60
CA ILE A 228 -5.67 7.97 -12.34
C ILE A 228 -4.30 7.31 -12.59
N GLY A 229 -4.14 6.70 -13.77
CA GLY A 229 -2.92 6.07 -14.27
C GLY A 229 -1.77 7.04 -14.59
N THR A 230 -2.03 8.35 -14.64
CA THR A 230 -1.02 9.34 -14.97
C THR A 230 -0.43 9.94 -13.70
N PRO A 231 0.85 9.72 -13.37
CA PRO A 231 1.43 10.19 -12.13
C PRO A 231 1.48 11.72 -12.06
N PRO A 232 1.48 12.30 -10.84
CA PRO A 232 1.52 13.73 -10.68
C PRO A 232 2.85 14.30 -11.16
N ARG A 233 2.81 15.42 -11.90
CA ARG A 233 4.01 16.17 -12.32
C ARG A 233 4.12 17.44 -11.50
N ARG A 234 5.36 17.88 -11.23
CA ARG A 234 5.62 19.11 -10.46
C ARG A 234 4.85 20.29 -11.07
N GLY A 235 3.95 20.90 -10.28
CA GLY A 235 3.13 22.04 -10.70
C GLY A 235 1.90 21.72 -11.54
N ARG A 236 1.53 20.44 -11.74
CA ARG A 236 0.29 20.04 -12.41
C ARG A 236 -0.43 18.98 -11.58
N GLN A 237 -1.76 19.08 -11.50
CA GLN A 237 -2.57 17.97 -11.01
C GLN A 237 -2.38 16.76 -11.94
N GLY A 238 -2.18 15.59 -11.35
CA GLY A 238 -2.19 14.30 -12.02
C GLY A 238 -2.93 13.29 -11.15
N GLY A 239 -3.06 12.07 -11.64
CA GLY A 239 -3.54 10.93 -10.89
C GLY A 239 -2.48 10.41 -9.91
N ILE A 240 -2.48 9.10 -9.72
CA ILE A 240 -1.62 8.41 -8.78
C ILE A 240 -0.44 7.78 -9.52
N GLY A 241 -0.70 7.06 -10.61
CA GLY A 241 0.27 6.31 -11.39
C GLY A 241 -0.35 5.04 -12.00
N ASP A 242 0.38 4.39 -12.90
CA ASP A 242 -0.15 3.32 -13.73
C ASP A 242 -0.61 2.09 -12.94
N PHE A 243 0.11 1.72 -11.89
CA PHE A 243 -0.25 0.61 -11.04
C PHE A 243 -1.56 0.84 -10.30
N ALA A 244 -1.89 2.09 -9.93
CA ALA A 244 -3.21 2.40 -9.40
C ALA A 244 -4.32 2.00 -10.39
N ALA A 245 -4.17 2.37 -11.66
CA ALA A 245 -5.13 2.00 -12.71
C ALA A 245 -5.19 0.48 -12.94
N PHE A 246 -4.03 -0.19 -13.04
CA PHE A 246 -3.97 -1.65 -13.20
C PHE A 246 -4.61 -2.38 -12.01
N ALA A 247 -4.34 -1.93 -10.78
CA ALA A 247 -4.84 -2.54 -9.56
C ALA A 247 -6.34 -2.34 -9.38
N GLU A 248 -6.92 -1.22 -9.84
CA GLU A 248 -8.37 -1.05 -9.87
C GLU A 248 -9.03 -2.09 -10.80
N VAL A 249 -8.50 -2.29 -12.01
CA VAL A 249 -9.02 -3.32 -12.93
C VAL A 249 -8.82 -4.73 -12.36
N ALA A 250 -7.63 -5.03 -11.83
CA ALA A 250 -7.32 -6.29 -11.18
C ALA A 250 -8.30 -6.58 -10.04
N SER A 251 -8.62 -5.58 -9.21
CA SER A 251 -9.58 -5.72 -8.11
C SER A 251 -10.95 -6.19 -8.60
N ARG A 252 -11.42 -5.68 -9.76
CA ARG A 252 -12.69 -6.10 -10.35
C ARG A 252 -12.62 -7.53 -10.88
N TYR A 253 -11.50 -7.93 -11.46
CA TYR A 253 -11.25 -9.33 -11.83
C TYR A 253 -11.33 -10.26 -10.61
N THR A 254 -10.80 -9.84 -9.46
CA THR A 254 -10.87 -10.67 -8.24
C THR A 254 -12.30 -10.87 -7.74
N LEU A 255 -13.27 -10.02 -8.09
CA LEU A 255 -14.67 -10.28 -7.76
C LEU A 255 -15.23 -11.48 -8.52
N ALA A 256 -14.78 -11.73 -9.76
CA ALA A 256 -15.09 -12.96 -10.49
C ALA A 256 -14.50 -14.20 -9.80
N VAL A 257 -13.26 -14.08 -9.29
CA VAL A 257 -12.60 -15.12 -8.49
C VAL A 257 -13.40 -15.42 -7.22
N GLN A 258 -13.88 -14.39 -6.53
CA GLN A 258 -14.72 -14.55 -5.35
C GLN A 258 -16.07 -15.20 -5.68
N GLN A 259 -16.67 -14.85 -6.83
CA GLN A 259 -17.94 -15.41 -7.27
C GLN A 259 -17.83 -16.91 -7.56
N GLU A 260 -16.77 -17.32 -8.28
CA GLU A 260 -16.48 -18.74 -8.54
C GLU A 260 -16.22 -19.50 -7.23
N GLY A 261 -15.53 -18.87 -6.28
CA GLY A 261 -15.31 -19.40 -4.94
C GLY A 261 -16.56 -19.48 -4.06
N GLY A 262 -17.72 -19.03 -4.55
CA GLY A 262 -19.00 -19.05 -3.80
C GLY A 262 -19.08 -18.02 -2.68
N PHE A 263 -18.22 -17.00 -2.70
CA PHE A 263 -18.23 -15.96 -1.67
C PHE A 263 -19.27 -14.87 -1.97
N ARG A 264 -19.74 -14.22 -0.90
CA ARG A 264 -20.48 -12.96 -1.03
C ARG A 264 -19.56 -11.88 -1.60
N LEU A 265 -20.08 -11.14 -2.58
CA LEU A 265 -19.35 -10.07 -3.29
C LEU A 265 -19.61 -8.67 -2.71
N ASP A 266 -20.53 -8.55 -1.75
CA ASP A 266 -20.93 -7.29 -1.16
C ASP A 266 -20.56 -7.18 0.34
N GLY A 267 -20.26 -5.97 0.77
CA GLY A 267 -19.95 -5.63 2.16
C GLY A 267 -18.45 -5.59 2.51
N PRO A 268 -18.12 -5.21 3.76
CA PRO A 268 -16.75 -4.96 4.19
C PRO A 268 -15.79 -6.15 4.02
N VAL A 269 -16.27 -7.37 4.26
CA VAL A 269 -15.45 -8.58 4.12
C VAL A 269 -15.11 -8.86 2.66
N ALA A 270 -16.08 -8.65 1.75
CA ALA A 270 -15.82 -8.76 0.31
C ALA A 270 -14.77 -7.73 -0.13
N ALA A 271 -14.89 -6.47 0.32
CA ALA A 271 -13.91 -5.42 0.05
C ALA A 271 -12.50 -5.75 0.56
N GLN A 272 -12.37 -6.33 1.76
CA GLN A 272 -11.07 -6.81 2.28
C GLN A 272 -10.52 -7.97 1.46
N ARG A 273 -11.37 -8.94 1.10
CA ARG A 273 -10.96 -10.08 0.28
C ARG A 273 -10.51 -9.63 -1.10
N THR A 274 -11.19 -8.66 -1.71
CA THR A 274 -10.78 -8.00 -2.95
C THR A 274 -9.36 -7.43 -2.81
N ALA A 275 -9.11 -6.60 -1.80
CA ALA A 275 -7.77 -6.02 -1.58
C ALA A 275 -6.69 -7.09 -1.42
N CYS A 276 -6.98 -8.13 -0.64
CA CYS A 276 -6.06 -9.25 -0.45
C CYS A 276 -5.77 -10.00 -1.76
N LEU A 277 -6.80 -10.33 -2.55
CA LEU A 277 -6.59 -11.02 -3.82
C LEU A 277 -5.82 -10.13 -4.80
N THR A 278 -6.08 -8.82 -4.84
CA THR A 278 -5.30 -7.86 -5.65
C THR A 278 -3.83 -7.84 -5.22
N GLY A 279 -3.55 -7.85 -3.92
CA GLY A 279 -2.18 -7.95 -3.40
C GLY A 279 -1.51 -9.28 -3.76
N TYR A 280 -2.25 -10.39 -3.71
CA TYR A 280 -1.75 -11.68 -4.20
C TYR A 280 -1.39 -11.61 -5.69
N TRP A 281 -2.24 -11.04 -6.54
CA TRP A 281 -1.92 -10.84 -7.96
C TRP A 281 -0.66 -9.99 -8.14
N ALA A 282 -0.53 -8.88 -7.41
CA ALA A 282 0.67 -8.04 -7.44
C ALA A 282 1.94 -8.83 -7.08
N SER A 283 1.88 -9.77 -6.13
CA SER A 283 3.02 -10.64 -5.80
C SER A 283 3.46 -11.58 -6.92
N THR A 284 2.57 -11.87 -7.88
CA THR A 284 2.85 -12.77 -9.02
C THR A 284 3.56 -12.08 -10.18
N ILE A 285 3.46 -10.75 -10.25
CA ILE A 285 4.07 -9.90 -11.29
C ILE A 285 5.32 -9.16 -10.78
N VAL A 286 5.93 -9.65 -9.69
CA VAL A 286 7.29 -9.24 -9.30
C VAL A 286 8.30 -9.85 -10.29
N ASP A 287 9.39 -9.14 -10.58
CA ASP A 287 10.40 -9.58 -11.56
C ASP A 287 10.83 -11.05 -11.38
N GLY A 288 10.99 -11.75 -12.51
CA GLY A 288 11.37 -13.16 -12.55
C GLY A 288 10.31 -14.18 -12.09
N LYS A 289 9.12 -13.76 -11.62
CA LYS A 289 8.11 -14.71 -11.10
C LYS A 289 7.11 -15.24 -12.12
N ARG A 290 6.64 -14.45 -13.10
CA ARG A 290 5.82 -14.85 -14.28
C ARG A 290 5.24 -13.63 -15.02
N GLY A 291 5.08 -13.75 -16.34
CA GLY A 291 4.18 -12.88 -17.13
C GLY A 291 4.87 -11.82 -17.99
N SER A 292 4.07 -11.08 -18.75
CA SER A 292 4.49 -9.96 -19.61
C SER A 292 4.36 -8.59 -18.93
N LEU A 293 3.70 -8.53 -17.77
CA LEU A 293 3.59 -7.36 -16.91
C LEU A 293 4.47 -7.58 -15.66
N THR A 294 5.27 -6.58 -15.31
CA THR A 294 6.19 -6.63 -14.17
C THR A 294 6.06 -5.36 -13.34
N LEU A 295 6.09 -5.47 -12.01
CA LEU A 295 6.10 -4.33 -11.10
C LEU A 295 7.36 -3.49 -11.28
N SER A 296 7.18 -2.18 -11.34
CA SER A 296 8.25 -1.20 -11.28
C SER A 296 8.48 -0.69 -9.85
N PRO A 297 9.66 -0.12 -9.58
CA PRO A 297 9.91 0.71 -8.41
C PRO A 297 8.84 1.79 -8.22
N GLY A 298 8.03 1.68 -7.16
CA GLY A 298 7.00 2.67 -6.81
C GLY A 298 5.57 2.20 -7.01
N ASP A 299 5.33 1.13 -7.79
CA ASP A 299 3.99 0.60 -8.06
C ASP A 299 3.20 0.26 -6.78
N LEU A 300 3.86 -0.34 -5.80
CA LEU A 300 3.20 -0.66 -4.53
C LEU A 300 2.86 0.61 -3.72
N ASP A 301 3.61 1.70 -3.87
CA ASP A 301 3.27 2.99 -3.27
C ASP A 301 2.04 3.60 -3.93
N GLU A 302 1.88 3.42 -5.24
CA GLU A 302 0.66 3.82 -5.96
C GLU A 302 -0.55 3.05 -5.46
N ALA A 303 -0.40 1.76 -5.16
CA ALA A 303 -1.44 0.97 -4.51
C ALA A 303 -1.79 1.52 -3.11
N ILE A 304 -0.79 1.91 -2.31
CA ILE A 304 -1.02 2.58 -1.02
C ILE A 304 -1.79 3.89 -1.23
N ALA A 305 -1.34 4.74 -2.15
CA ALA A 305 -1.96 6.03 -2.44
C ALA A 305 -3.43 5.87 -2.84
N GLU A 306 -3.73 4.93 -3.75
CA GLU A 306 -5.10 4.60 -4.18
C GLU A 306 -5.93 4.13 -2.98
N MET A 307 -5.41 3.19 -2.19
CA MET A 307 -6.11 2.65 -1.01
C MET A 307 -6.31 3.66 0.11
N LEU A 308 -5.59 4.78 0.13
CA LEU A 308 -5.81 5.88 1.08
C LEU A 308 -6.90 6.86 0.61
N THR A 309 -7.29 6.83 -0.67
CA THR A 309 -8.41 7.64 -1.17
C THR A 309 -9.75 7.16 -0.62
N ARG A 310 -10.79 8.01 -0.61
CA ARG A 310 -12.12 7.62 -0.10
C ARG A 310 -12.92 6.71 -1.04
N LYS A 311 -12.54 6.66 -2.32
CA LYS A 311 -13.24 5.92 -3.38
C LYS A 311 -12.45 4.71 -3.90
N SER A 312 -11.43 4.26 -3.16
CA SER A 312 -10.56 3.15 -3.56
C SER A 312 -11.35 1.94 -4.04
N LEU A 313 -11.08 1.50 -5.28
CA LEU A 313 -11.61 0.26 -5.83
C LEU A 313 -10.72 -0.93 -5.50
N ILE A 314 -9.41 -0.75 -5.22
CA ILE A 314 -8.54 -1.87 -4.78
C ILE A 314 -9.16 -2.59 -3.56
N ALA A 315 -9.80 -1.83 -2.68
CA ALA A 315 -10.48 -2.33 -1.49
C ALA A 315 -11.98 -1.99 -1.46
N ALA A 316 -12.68 -2.25 -2.57
CA ALA A 316 -14.13 -2.10 -2.68
C ALA A 316 -14.86 -3.42 -2.98
N ASP A 317 -16.11 -3.49 -2.53
CA ASP A 317 -17.05 -4.56 -2.88
C ASP A 317 -17.57 -4.43 -4.33
N VAL A 318 -18.44 -5.35 -4.77
CA VAL A 318 -19.02 -5.34 -6.13
C VAL A 318 -19.84 -4.09 -6.47
N ARG A 319 -20.31 -3.35 -5.45
CA ARG A 319 -21.08 -2.12 -5.62
C ARG A 319 -20.20 -0.87 -5.54
N GLY A 320 -18.88 -1.02 -5.59
CA GLY A 320 -17.93 0.08 -5.45
C GLY A 320 -17.83 0.64 -4.03
N ARG A 321 -18.38 -0.04 -3.01
CA ARG A 321 -18.30 0.45 -1.63
C ARG A 321 -16.94 0.09 -1.03
N THR A 322 -16.13 1.13 -0.86
CA THR A 322 -14.81 1.05 -0.23
C THR A 322 -14.90 0.75 1.27
N LEU A 323 -13.98 -0.07 1.77
CA LEU A 323 -13.82 -0.29 3.21
C LEU A 323 -13.39 1.04 3.90
N PRO A 324 -14.10 1.55 4.92
CA PRO A 324 -13.82 2.88 5.48
C PRO A 324 -12.42 3.05 6.10
N ALA A 325 -11.83 1.98 6.65
CA ALA A 325 -10.55 2.05 7.34
C ALA A 325 -9.38 1.78 6.37
N GLY A 326 -8.64 2.82 5.98
CA GLY A 326 -7.39 2.70 5.18
C GLY A 326 -6.40 1.70 5.71
N PHE A 327 -6.22 1.68 7.03
CA PHE A 327 -5.38 0.71 7.71
C PHE A 327 -5.75 -0.74 7.37
N ALA A 328 -7.05 -1.06 7.39
CA ALA A 328 -7.52 -2.40 7.08
C ALA A 328 -7.45 -2.74 5.58
N ARG A 329 -7.56 -1.74 4.70
CA ARG A 329 -7.40 -1.88 3.24
C ARG A 329 -5.98 -2.32 2.90
N VAL A 330 -5.00 -1.54 3.37
CA VAL A 330 -3.59 -1.83 3.14
C VAL A 330 -3.17 -3.14 3.80
N ALA A 331 -3.65 -3.42 5.02
CA ALA A 331 -3.34 -4.68 5.70
C ALA A 331 -3.80 -5.90 4.89
N ALA A 332 -4.99 -5.84 4.31
CA ALA A 332 -5.52 -6.92 3.49
C ALA A 332 -4.71 -7.11 2.21
N PHE A 333 -4.38 -6.03 1.50
CA PHE A 333 -3.49 -6.10 0.33
C PHE A 333 -2.14 -6.74 0.68
N ARG A 334 -1.51 -6.31 1.78
CA ARG A 334 -0.25 -6.86 2.26
C ARG A 334 -0.35 -8.36 2.58
N ASP A 335 -1.43 -8.81 3.21
CA ASP A 335 -1.62 -10.24 3.52
C ASP A 335 -1.60 -11.10 2.25
N GLY A 336 -2.23 -10.62 1.17
CA GLY A 336 -2.16 -11.27 -0.14
C GLY A 336 -0.76 -11.22 -0.74
N PHE A 337 -0.14 -10.04 -0.73
CA PHE A 337 1.17 -9.82 -1.32
C PHE A 337 2.26 -10.68 -0.67
N SER A 338 2.31 -10.68 0.66
CA SER A 338 3.35 -11.38 1.43
C SER A 338 3.12 -12.89 1.53
N SER A 339 1.87 -13.36 1.48
CA SER A 339 1.61 -14.81 1.56
C SER A 339 1.95 -15.54 0.26
N GLY A 340 1.82 -14.88 -0.89
CA GLY A 340 1.97 -15.53 -2.19
C GLY A 340 1.00 -16.69 -2.42
N ASP A 341 -0.08 -16.78 -1.62
CA ASP A 341 -1.11 -17.81 -1.69
C ASP A 341 -2.50 -17.17 -1.59
N GLN A 342 -3.26 -17.22 -2.69
CA GLN A 342 -4.65 -16.76 -2.74
C GLN A 342 -5.55 -17.44 -1.67
N GLY A 343 -5.21 -18.67 -1.24
CA GLY A 343 -5.95 -19.40 -0.22
C GLY A 343 -5.97 -18.68 1.12
N THR A 344 -4.97 -17.85 1.42
CA THR A 344 -4.92 -16.99 2.61
C THR A 344 -6.09 -16.01 2.62
N CYS A 345 -6.39 -15.38 1.48
CA CYS A 345 -7.45 -14.38 1.38
C CYS A 345 -8.84 -14.99 1.68
N GLY A 346 -9.12 -16.17 1.14
CA GLY A 346 -10.39 -16.88 1.40
C GLY A 346 -10.49 -17.52 2.79
N LYS A 347 -9.38 -17.69 3.52
CA LYS A 347 -9.38 -18.18 4.91
C LYS A 347 -9.52 -17.04 5.91
N LYS A 348 -8.79 -15.94 5.70
CA LYS A 348 -8.73 -14.79 6.61
C LYS A 348 -9.95 -13.87 6.49
N TYR A 349 -10.49 -13.71 5.28
CA TYR A 349 -11.65 -12.86 5.00
C TYR A 349 -12.83 -13.71 4.54
N ARG A 350 -13.58 -14.30 5.48
CA ARG A 350 -14.74 -15.16 5.18
C ARG A 350 -16.06 -14.44 5.39
#